data_AF-A0A2S8I0M2-F1
#
_entry.id   AF-A0A2S8I0M2-F1
#
_cell.length_a   1.000
_cell.length_b   1.000
_cell.length_c   1.000
_cell.angle_alpha   90.00
_cell.angle_beta   90.00
_cell.angle_gamma   90.00
#
_symmetry.space_group_name_H-M   'P 1'
#
loop_
_entity.id
_entity.type
_entity.pdbx_description
1 polymer ?
#
loop_
_entity_poly.entity_id
_entity_poly.type
_entity_poly.pdbx_seq_one_letter_code
_entity_poly.pdbx_strand_id
1 'polypeptide(L)'
;MAHTQDERHPFLDDLTTDAELVSSVLRGPVSGRDEIRLAVNAVGTFYASQTPTFAQTVGSRLFLEYEAVLTSGENLSAVVVVDHNSDGSVPRVSVRMSPLDAVLTLAGHLREALSKQLPENLFL
;
A
#
# COMPACT_ATOMS: atom_id res chain seq x y z
N MET A 1 -9.19 6.20 -14.00
CA MET A 1 -8.66 5.96 -15.36
C MET A 1 -8.00 4.60 -15.35
N ALA A 2 -8.12 3.82 -16.43
CA ALA A 2 -7.43 2.53 -16.55
C ALA A 2 -5.92 2.76 -16.49
N HIS A 3 -5.20 1.98 -15.67
CA HIS A 3 -3.74 2.02 -15.61
C HIS A 3 -3.17 1.68 -16.99
N THR A 4 -2.64 2.69 -17.68
CA THR A 4 -1.79 2.50 -18.85
C THR A 4 -0.54 1.75 -18.42
N GLN A 5 -0.16 0.76 -19.19
CA GLN A 5 0.88 -0.24 -18.93
C GLN A 5 2.33 0.31 -18.83
N ASP A 6 2.53 1.63 -18.74
CA ASP A 6 3.83 2.31 -18.76
C ASP A 6 4.11 3.23 -17.55
N GLU A 7 3.21 3.31 -16.56
CA GLU A 7 3.47 4.11 -15.35
C GLU A 7 4.13 3.24 -14.27
N ARG A 8 5.46 3.42 -14.11
CA ARG A 8 6.26 2.80 -13.05
C ARG A 8 5.59 3.02 -11.68
N HIS A 9 5.44 1.96 -10.88
CA HIS A 9 4.85 2.12 -9.56
C HIS A 9 5.74 3.04 -8.71
N PRO A 10 5.19 3.95 -7.89
CA PRO A 10 5.99 4.91 -7.11
C PRO A 10 7.06 4.34 -6.16
N PHE A 11 7.13 3.01 -5.97
CA PHE A 11 8.13 2.37 -5.11
C PHE A 11 8.32 0.86 -5.34
N LEU A 12 7.36 0.12 -5.93
CA LEU A 12 7.43 -1.37 -5.99
C LEU A 12 8.64 -1.89 -6.76
N ASP A 13 9.15 -1.11 -7.71
CA ASP A 13 10.30 -1.49 -8.53
C ASP A 13 11.64 -1.29 -7.78
N ASP A 14 11.64 -0.47 -6.73
CA ASP A 14 12.84 -0.07 -5.98
C ASP A 14 12.98 -0.77 -4.63
N LEU A 15 12.01 -1.63 -4.26
CA LEU A 15 12.05 -2.38 -3.00
C LEU A 15 13.32 -3.24 -2.86
N THR A 16 13.99 -3.10 -1.72
CA THR A 16 15.03 -4.02 -1.28
C THR A 16 14.45 -5.42 -1.03
N THR A 17 15.29 -6.45 -1.06
CA THR A 17 14.85 -7.85 -0.90
C THR A 17 14.17 -8.10 0.44
N ASP A 18 14.60 -7.39 1.48
CA ASP A 18 14.16 -7.45 2.87
C ASP A 18 13.31 -6.23 3.28
N ALA A 19 12.75 -5.49 2.31
CA ALA A 19 11.93 -4.31 2.58
C ALA A 19 10.75 -4.61 3.52
N GLU A 20 10.31 -3.60 4.27
CA GLU A 20 9.15 -3.70 5.17
C GLU A 20 8.01 -2.78 4.73
N LEU A 21 6.78 -3.31 4.73
CA LEU A 21 5.55 -2.54 4.58
C LEU A 21 4.75 -2.54 5.88
N VAL A 22 4.45 -1.35 6.42
CA VAL A 22 3.53 -1.19 7.56
C VAL A 22 2.29 -0.43 7.12
N SER A 23 1.12 -1.05 7.23
CA SER A 23 -0.15 -0.47 6.77
C SER A 23 -1.23 -0.46 7.85
N SER A 24 -2.14 0.51 7.80
CA SER A 24 -3.32 0.57 8.68
C SER A 24 -4.26 -0.64 8.56
N VAL A 25 -4.19 -1.41 7.46
CA VAL A 25 -5.03 -2.59 7.21
C VAL A 25 -4.39 -3.92 7.67
N LEU A 26 -3.22 -3.86 8.31
CA LEU A 26 -2.46 -5.03 8.78
C LEU A 26 -2.14 -4.90 10.27
N ARG A 27 -2.07 -6.04 10.98
CA ARG A 27 -1.65 -6.12 12.39
C ARG A 27 -0.15 -5.96 12.58
N GLY A 28 0.64 -6.35 11.57
CA GLY A 28 2.09 -6.37 11.62
C GLY A 28 2.72 -6.00 10.27
N PRO A 29 4.05 -5.87 10.22
CA PRO A 29 4.75 -5.59 8.98
C PRO A 29 4.68 -6.79 8.03
N VAL A 30 4.53 -6.52 6.74
CA VAL A 30 4.83 -7.47 5.67
C VAL A 30 6.29 -7.28 5.29
N SER A 31 7.06 -8.36 5.29
CA SER A 31 8.50 -8.32 5.06
C SER A 31 8.87 -9.03 3.76
N GLY A 32 9.72 -8.40 2.97
CA GLY A 32 10.20 -8.92 1.72
C GLY A 32 9.46 -8.38 0.51
N ARG A 33 10.21 -8.07 -0.54
CA ARG A 33 9.71 -7.43 -1.77
C ARG A 33 8.50 -8.17 -2.38
N ASP A 34 8.57 -9.48 -2.44
CA ASP A 34 7.56 -10.27 -3.16
C ASP A 34 6.23 -10.31 -2.40
N GLU A 35 6.27 -10.42 -1.06
CA GLU A 35 5.09 -10.35 -0.20
C GLU A 35 4.48 -8.94 -0.20
N ILE A 36 5.31 -7.90 -0.20
CA ILE A 36 4.86 -6.50 -0.33
C ILE A 36 4.14 -6.29 -1.66
N ARG A 37 4.72 -6.77 -2.78
CA ARG A 37 4.08 -6.69 -4.10
C ARG A 37 2.75 -7.41 -4.11
N LEU A 38 2.68 -8.61 -3.53
CA LEU A 38 1.44 -9.37 -3.40
C LEU A 38 0.36 -8.57 -2.64
N ALA A 39 0.71 -8.01 -1.48
CA ALA A 39 -0.21 -7.23 -0.66
C ALA A 39 -0.68 -5.95 -1.36
N VAL A 40 0.24 -5.16 -1.93
CA VAL A 40 -0.09 -3.90 -2.63
C VAL A 40 -0.95 -4.16 -3.86
N ASN A 41 -0.61 -5.16 -4.67
CA ASN A 41 -1.40 -5.51 -5.84
C ASN A 41 -2.80 -5.97 -5.45
N ALA A 42 -2.95 -6.78 -4.40
CA ALA A 42 -4.25 -7.20 -3.90
C ALA A 42 -5.09 -5.99 -3.44
N VAL A 43 -4.51 -5.07 -2.65
CA VAL A 43 -5.19 -3.84 -2.23
C VAL A 43 -5.67 -3.02 -3.43
N GLY A 44 -4.84 -2.89 -4.47
CA GLY A 44 -5.21 -2.15 -5.68
C GLY A 44 -6.45 -2.70 -6.38
N THR A 45 -6.75 -4.01 -6.24
CA THR A 45 -7.97 -4.61 -6.82
C THR A 45 -9.27 -4.21 -6.11
N PHE A 46 -9.18 -3.69 -4.88
CA PHE A 46 -10.35 -3.27 -4.10
C PHE A 46 -10.71 -1.80 -4.29
N TYR A 47 -9.97 -1.06 -5.10
CA TYR A 47 -10.27 0.33 -5.43
C TYR A 47 -11.12 0.40 -6.70
N ALA A 48 -12.34 0.95 -6.56
CA ALA A 48 -13.16 1.36 -7.69
C ALA A 48 -12.58 2.61 -8.37
N SER A 49 -12.01 3.51 -7.57
CA SER A 49 -11.24 4.66 -8.04
C SER A 49 -10.15 5.02 -7.05
N GLN A 50 -9.09 5.64 -7.56
CA GLN A 50 -8.00 6.21 -6.79
C GLN A 50 -7.56 7.50 -7.46
N THR A 51 -7.44 8.57 -6.68
CA THR A 51 -7.10 9.92 -7.12
C THR A 51 -5.93 10.44 -6.28
N PRO A 52 -4.72 10.53 -6.84
CA PRO A 52 -3.59 11.19 -6.18
C PRO A 52 -3.93 12.66 -5.89
N THR A 53 -3.65 13.10 -4.66
CA THR A 53 -3.93 14.48 -4.21
C THR A 53 -2.64 15.24 -3.88
N PHE A 54 -1.56 14.54 -3.55
CA PHE A 54 -0.27 15.13 -3.22
C PHE A 54 0.89 14.18 -3.54
N ALA A 55 2.03 14.76 -3.98
CA ALA A 55 3.28 14.04 -4.13
C ALA A 55 4.46 14.98 -3.89
N GLN A 56 5.32 14.67 -2.92
CA GLN A 56 6.52 15.45 -2.66
C GLN A 56 7.65 14.61 -2.05
N THR A 57 8.87 14.85 -2.51
CA THR A 57 10.09 14.31 -1.89
C THR A 57 10.65 15.32 -0.88
N VAL A 58 10.92 14.86 0.35
CA VAL A 58 11.54 15.64 1.42
C VAL A 58 12.73 14.86 1.99
N GLY A 59 13.94 15.28 1.61
CA GLY A 59 15.15 14.51 1.92
C GLY A 59 15.12 13.15 1.24
N SER A 60 15.32 12.07 2.00
CA SER A 60 15.30 10.70 1.51
C SER A 60 13.90 10.06 1.52
N ARG A 61 12.83 10.85 1.67
CA ARG A 61 11.46 10.33 1.81
C ARG A 61 10.55 10.88 0.74
N LEU A 62 9.77 10.01 0.11
CA LEU A 62 8.66 10.38 -0.76
C LEU A 62 7.35 10.30 0.02
N PHE A 63 6.57 11.37 -0.01
CA PHE A 63 5.23 11.46 0.53
C PHE A 63 4.23 11.45 -0.63
N LEU A 64 3.27 10.55 -0.58
CA LEU A 64 2.15 10.51 -1.52
C LEU A 64 0.86 10.57 -0.71
N GLU A 65 -0.11 11.33 -1.18
CA GLU A 65 -1.47 11.29 -0.65
C GLU A 65 -2.43 10.96 -1.78
N TYR A 66 -3.46 10.20 -1.46
CA TYR A 66 -4.54 9.92 -2.38
C TYR A 66 -5.87 9.74 -1.66
N GLU A 67 -6.94 9.99 -2.40
CA GLU A 67 -8.30 9.60 -2.04
C GLU A 67 -8.71 8.41 -2.91
N ALA A 68 -9.49 7.49 -2.35
CA ALA A 68 -9.97 6.31 -3.07
C ALA A 68 -11.41 5.98 -2.67
N VAL A 69 -12.11 5.33 -3.59
CA VAL A 69 -13.41 4.71 -3.34
C VAL A 69 -13.24 3.20 -3.47
N LEU A 70 -13.63 2.45 -2.44
CA LEU A 70 -13.61 1.00 -2.47
C LEU A 70 -14.66 0.44 -3.42
N THR A 71 -14.46 -0.76 -3.93
CA THR A 71 -15.48 -1.48 -4.73
C THR A 71 -16.76 -1.78 -3.94
N SER A 72 -16.69 -1.76 -2.61
CA SER A 72 -17.81 -1.84 -1.68
C SER A 72 -18.52 -0.50 -1.43
N GLY A 73 -17.97 0.62 -1.92
CA GLY A 73 -18.59 1.94 -1.92
C GLY A 73 -18.08 2.91 -0.86
N GLU A 74 -17.26 2.48 0.09
CA GLU A 74 -16.68 3.37 1.10
C GLU A 74 -15.57 4.24 0.53
N ASN A 75 -15.47 5.47 1.06
CA ASN A 75 -14.39 6.39 0.73
C ASN A 75 -13.26 6.26 1.76
N LEU A 76 -12.02 6.35 1.30
CA LEU A 76 -10.85 6.47 2.15
C LEU A 76 -9.88 7.52 1.64
N SER A 77 -9.11 8.09 2.56
CA SER A 77 -7.88 8.83 2.29
C SER A 77 -6.69 8.02 2.76
N ALA A 78 -5.57 8.18 2.08
CA ALA A 78 -4.34 7.51 2.40
C ALA A 78 -3.13 8.44 2.29
N VAL A 79 -2.18 8.24 3.18
CA VAL A 79 -0.83 8.82 3.13
C VAL A 79 0.17 7.67 3.02
N VAL A 80 1.02 7.72 2.01
CA VAL A 80 2.12 6.79 1.80
C VAL A 80 3.43 7.54 2.07
N VAL A 81 4.27 6.97 2.92
CA VAL A 81 5.65 7.42 3.12
C VAL A 81 6.58 6.32 2.65
N VAL A 82 7.44 6.64 1.69
CA VAL A 82 8.45 5.74 1.14
C VAL A 82 9.82 6.25 1.56
N ASP A 83 10.51 5.47 2.39
CA ASP A 83 11.90 5.75 2.76
C ASP A 83 12.83 5.23 1.66
N HIS A 84 13.81 6.02 1.25
CA HIS A 84 14.85 5.65 0.29
C HIS A 84 16.22 5.63 0.97
N ASN A 85 17.03 4.65 0.61
CA ASN A 85 18.47 4.66 0.84
C ASN A 85 19.16 5.65 -0.09
N SER A 86 20.45 5.93 0.16
CA SER A 86 21.23 6.85 -0.67
C SER A 86 21.44 6.36 -2.12
N ASP A 87 21.28 5.06 -2.37
CA ASP A 87 21.34 4.46 -3.70
C ASP A 87 19.97 4.43 -4.41
N GLY A 88 18.92 4.97 -3.78
CA GLY A 88 17.55 5.00 -4.30
C GLY A 88 16.74 3.73 -4.02
N SER A 89 17.32 2.70 -3.40
CA SER A 89 16.56 1.52 -2.99
C SER A 89 15.60 1.83 -1.84
N VAL A 90 14.49 1.11 -1.78
CA VAL A 90 13.41 1.32 -0.81
C VAL A 90 13.45 0.23 0.26
N PRO A 91 13.98 0.51 1.47
CA PRO A 91 13.93 -0.44 2.59
C PRO A 91 12.58 -0.45 3.32
N ARG A 92 11.79 0.63 3.22
CA ARG A 92 10.58 0.75 4.02
C ARG A 92 9.51 1.58 3.33
N VAL A 93 8.27 1.10 3.47
CA VAL A 93 7.06 1.81 3.08
C VAL A 93 6.09 1.80 4.25
N SER A 94 5.46 2.95 4.52
CA SER A 94 4.34 3.02 5.45
C SER A 94 3.12 3.60 4.76
N VAL A 95 1.97 2.97 4.99
CA VAL A 95 0.68 3.43 4.47
C VAL A 95 -0.25 3.67 5.65
N ARG A 96 -0.83 4.86 5.71
CA ARG A 96 -1.80 5.24 6.74
C ARG A 96 -3.10 5.60 6.06
N MET A 97 -4.18 4.96 6.47
CA MET A 97 -5.49 5.13 5.84
C MET A 97 -6.54 5.57 6.86
N SER A 98 -7.56 6.28 6.40
CA SER A 98 -8.71 6.74 7.19
C SER A 98 -9.95 6.91 6.31
N PRO A 99 -11.18 6.93 6.83
CA PRO A 99 -11.59 6.69 8.22
C PRO A 99 -11.56 5.21 8.61
N LEU A 100 -11.67 4.90 9.91
CA LEU A 100 -11.50 3.55 10.44
C LEU A 100 -12.45 2.52 9.82
N ASP A 101 -13.71 2.84 9.60
CA ASP A 101 -14.68 1.88 9.05
C ASP A 101 -14.27 1.41 7.65
N ALA A 102 -13.87 2.32 6.77
CA ALA A 102 -13.35 1.98 5.44
C ALA A 102 -12.06 1.15 5.51
N VAL A 103 -11.19 1.43 6.49
CA VAL A 103 -9.97 0.66 6.74
C VAL A 103 -10.29 -0.76 7.18
N LEU A 104 -11.28 -0.95 8.05
CA LEU A 104 -11.71 -2.27 8.51
C LEU A 104 -12.36 -3.07 7.38
N THR A 105 -13.19 -2.44 6.54
CA THR A 105 -13.72 -3.08 5.32
C THR A 105 -12.58 -3.56 4.43
N LEU A 106 -11.62 -2.69 4.12
CA LEU A 106 -10.48 -3.03 3.27
C LEU A 106 -9.60 -4.14 3.87
N ALA A 107 -9.38 -4.12 5.19
CA ALA A 107 -8.63 -5.17 5.89
C ALA A 107 -9.34 -6.53 5.82
N GLY A 108 -10.67 -6.55 5.93
CA GLY A 108 -11.48 -7.75 5.75
C GLY A 108 -11.30 -8.36 4.36
N HIS A 109 -11.45 -7.55 3.31
CA HIS A 109 -11.22 -8.00 1.92
C HIS A 109 -9.80 -8.53 1.70
N LEU A 110 -8.79 -7.84 2.26
CA LEU A 110 -7.41 -8.26 2.15
C LEU A 110 -7.15 -9.62 2.83
N ARG A 111 -7.73 -9.86 4.00
CA ARG A 111 -7.67 -11.15 4.70
C ARG A 111 -8.30 -12.27 3.88
N GLU A 112 -9.48 -12.04 3.32
CA GLU A 112 -10.17 -13.03 2.49
C GLU A 112 -9.33 -13.42 1.27
N ALA A 113 -8.68 -12.44 0.63
CA ALA A 113 -7.86 -12.67 -0.55
C ALA A 113 -6.52 -13.37 -0.25
N LEU A 114 -5.87 -13.03 0.86
CA LEU A 114 -4.45 -13.39 1.09
C LEU A 114 -4.19 -14.32 2.29
N SER A 115 -5.18 -14.68 3.10
CA SER A 115 -4.98 -15.56 4.28
C SER A 115 -4.39 -16.95 3.97
N LYS A 116 -4.46 -17.40 2.71
CA LYS A 116 -3.84 -18.65 2.24
C LYS A 116 -2.41 -18.48 1.72
N GLN A 117 -1.96 -17.24 1.55
CA GLN A 117 -0.69 -16.89 0.91
C GLN A 117 0.27 -16.19 1.87
N LEU A 118 -0.25 -15.45 2.85
CA LEU A 118 0.53 -14.77 3.88
C LEU A 118 0.16 -15.28 5.28
N PRO A 119 1.05 -15.13 6.28
CA PRO A 119 0.78 -15.54 7.66
C PRO A 119 -0.50 -14.91 8.23
N GLU A 120 -1.35 -15.73 8.88
CA GLU A 120 -2.66 -15.29 9.38
C GLU A 120 -2.55 -14.17 10.43
N ASN A 121 -1.46 -14.16 11.22
CA ASN A 121 -1.22 -13.15 12.25
C ASN A 121 -1.01 -11.73 11.70
N LEU A 122 -0.85 -11.56 10.39
CA LEU A 122 -0.73 -10.25 9.74
C LEU A 122 -2.09 -9.56 9.54
N PHE A 123 -3.20 -10.29 9.50
CA PHE A 123 -4.50 -9.75 9.15
C PHE A 123 -5.33 -9.31 10.36
N LEU A 124 -6.10 -8.23 10.20
CA LEU A 124 -7.04 -7.76 11.23
C LEU A 124 -8.21 -8.74 11.45
#